data_AF-A0AA37K5S0-F1
#
_entry.id   AF-A0AA37K5S0-F1
#
_cell.length_a   1.000
_cell.length_b   1.000
_cell.length_c   1.000
_cell.angle_alpha   90.00
_cell.angle_beta   90.00
_cell.angle_gamma   90.00
#
_symmetry.space_group_name_H-M   'P 1'
#
loop_
_entity.id
_entity.type
_entity.pdbx_description
1 polymer ?
#
loop_
_entity_poly.entity_id
_entity_poly.type
_entity_poly.pdbx_seq_one_letter_code
_entity_poly.pdbx_strand_id
1 'polypeptide(L)'
;MKGVLCRYIGLVCCTLLLVAITSCNDEHDDIPYLNDSVWIHQFSPEDNIVDAAGAALCFGKKQVEYFAIDSNGKVLRLLDSFDYHLKNDQIIVIGKKEYMITDHTLMFSNKMFYRTDKRFDEMVLRK
;
A
#
# COMPACT_ATOMS: atom_id res chain seq x y z
N MET A 1 49.71 -44.55 10.82
CA MET A 1 49.10 -43.24 10.49
C MET A 1 47.65 -43.44 10.04
N LYS A 2 46.69 -43.57 10.96
CA LYS A 2 45.23 -43.58 10.66
C LYS A 2 44.47 -43.06 11.88
N GLY A 3 44.78 -41.83 12.29
CA GLY A 3 44.28 -41.25 13.56
C GLY A 3 43.82 -39.80 13.46
N VAL A 4 43.62 -39.25 12.26
CA VAL A 4 43.32 -37.80 12.11
C VAL A 4 42.17 -37.51 11.13
N LEU A 5 41.58 -38.53 10.48
CA LEU A 5 40.52 -38.28 9.48
C LEU A 5 39.09 -38.31 10.05
N CYS A 6 38.91 -38.63 11.33
CA CYS A 6 37.60 -38.85 11.95
C CYS A 6 37.26 -37.79 13.00
N ARG A 7 37.64 -36.53 12.77
CA ARG A 7 37.35 -35.42 13.70
C ARG A 7 36.77 -34.15 13.06
N TYR A 8 36.74 -34.07 11.73
CA TYR A 8 36.26 -32.87 11.02
C TYR A 8 34.81 -32.94 10.53
N ILE A 9 34.17 -34.11 10.56
CA ILE A 9 32.79 -34.26 10.07
C ILE A 9 31.76 -33.85 11.15
N GLY A 10 32.12 -33.93 12.44
CA GLY A 10 31.21 -33.56 13.54
C GLY A 10 31.10 -32.06 13.81
N LEU A 11 32.05 -31.24 13.35
CA LEU A 11 32.12 -29.81 13.72
C LEU A 11 31.47 -28.87 12.70
N VAL A 12 31.14 -29.35 11.50
CA VAL A 12 30.53 -28.54 10.42
C VAL A 12 29.00 -28.52 10.53
N CYS A 13 28.40 -29.43 11.31
CA CYS A 13 26.94 -29.51 11.43
C CYS A 13 26.36 -28.52 12.46
N CYS A 14 27.16 -27.97 13.37
CA CYS A 14 26.70 -27.05 14.42
C CYS A 14 26.63 -25.58 13.98
N THR A 15 27.31 -25.18 12.89
CA THR A 15 27.29 -23.79 12.42
C THR A 15 26.12 -23.49 11.47
N LEU A 16 25.46 -24.51 10.92
CA LEU A 16 24.30 -24.35 10.04
C LEU A 16 22.97 -24.13 10.80
N LEU A 17 22.92 -24.41 12.10
CA LEU A 17 21.71 -24.25 12.92
C LEU A 17 21.51 -22.84 13.50
N LEU A 18 22.50 -21.95 13.39
CA LEU A 18 22.40 -20.57 13.92
C LEU A 18 21.84 -19.55 12.93
N VAL A 19 21.61 -19.93 11.66
CA VAL A 19 21.06 -19.01 10.64
C VAL A 19 19.52 -19.01 10.63
N ALA A 20 18.86 -19.85 11.44
CA ALA A 20 17.41 -20.00 11.43
C ALA A 20 16.64 -19.03 12.35
N ILE A 21 17.31 -18.10 13.05
CA ILE A 21 16.67 -17.14 13.97
C ILE A 21 16.76 -15.67 13.52
N THR A 22 17.18 -15.41 12.29
CA THR A 22 17.06 -14.08 11.67
C THR A 22 16.11 -14.09 10.48
N SER A 23 14.96 -14.76 10.62
CA SER A 23 13.77 -14.21 10.00
C SER A 23 13.17 -13.31 11.06
N CYS A 24 13.68 -12.07 11.15
CA CYS A 24 12.83 -10.99 11.60
C CYS A 24 11.64 -11.08 10.66
N ASN A 25 10.55 -11.65 11.17
CA ASN A 25 9.25 -11.45 10.58
C ASN A 25 9.10 -9.92 10.69
N ASP A 26 9.42 -9.22 9.61
CA ASP A 26 8.99 -7.85 9.43
C ASP A 26 7.47 -7.95 9.35
N GLU A 27 6.87 -8.06 10.53
CA GLU A 27 5.51 -7.64 10.81
C GLU A 27 5.55 -6.14 10.58
N HIS A 28 5.63 -5.76 9.30
CA HIS A 28 5.21 -4.45 8.87
C HIS A 28 3.78 -4.38 9.33
N ASP A 29 3.61 -3.74 10.49
CA ASP A 29 2.34 -3.49 11.15
C ASP A 29 1.29 -3.28 10.06
N ASP A 30 0.40 -4.26 9.90
CA ASP A 30 -0.75 -4.15 9.03
C ASP A 30 -1.41 -2.83 9.42
N ILE A 31 -1.30 -1.79 8.58
CA ILE A 31 -1.85 -0.47 8.91
C ILE A 31 -3.37 -0.64 8.83
N PRO A 32 -4.09 -0.87 9.95
CA PRO A 32 -5.37 -1.57 9.89
C PRO A 32 -6.45 -0.68 9.25
N TYR A 33 -6.24 0.64 9.28
CA TYR A 33 -7.20 1.61 8.77
C TYR A 33 -7.00 1.94 7.28
N LEU A 34 -5.81 1.71 6.72
CA LEU A 34 -5.56 2.00 5.30
C LEU A 34 -5.94 0.82 4.43
N ASN A 35 -5.65 -0.41 4.86
CA ASN A 35 -5.97 -1.57 4.04
C ASN A 35 -7.47 -1.63 3.73
N ASP A 36 -7.79 -1.89 2.46
CA ASP A 36 -9.14 -1.93 1.90
C ASP A 36 -9.94 -0.61 2.01
N SER A 37 -9.28 0.51 2.32
CA SER A 37 -9.91 1.83 2.40
C SER A 37 -9.98 2.54 1.04
N VAL A 38 -11.06 3.31 0.85
CA VAL A 38 -11.30 4.12 -0.34
C VAL A 38 -11.39 5.59 0.03
N TRP A 39 -10.62 6.40 -0.69
CA TRP A 39 -10.54 7.84 -0.49
C TRP A 39 -10.89 8.56 -1.79
N ILE A 40 -11.77 9.55 -1.73
CA ILE A 40 -12.32 10.19 -2.92
C ILE A 40 -12.03 11.69 -2.92
N HIS A 41 -11.64 12.20 -4.09
CA HIS A 41 -11.64 13.61 -4.42
C HIS A 41 -12.61 13.84 -5.58
N GLN A 42 -13.62 14.68 -5.40
CA GLN A 42 -14.48 15.12 -6.50
C GLN A 42 -13.83 16.31 -7.19
N PHE A 43 -13.79 16.27 -8.51
CA PHE A 43 -13.25 17.38 -9.28
C PHE A 43 -14.19 18.57 -9.23
N SER A 44 -13.61 19.76 -9.10
CA SER A 44 -14.37 21.00 -9.28
C SER A 44 -14.45 21.32 -10.78
N PRO A 45 -15.40 22.17 -11.22
CA PRO A 45 -15.43 22.65 -12.60
C PRO A 45 -14.11 23.29 -13.07
N GLU A 46 -13.31 23.80 -12.13
CA GLU A 46 -12.01 24.45 -12.38
C GLU A 46 -10.90 23.46 -12.74
N ASP A 47 -11.08 22.16 -12.44
CA ASP A 47 -10.11 21.12 -12.79
C ASP A 47 -10.05 20.87 -14.30
N ASN A 48 -11.03 21.34 -15.08
CA ASN A 48 -11.12 21.20 -16.54
C ASN A 48 -10.99 19.74 -17.04
N ILE A 49 -11.43 18.77 -16.21
CA ILE A 49 -11.45 17.35 -16.57
C ILE A 49 -12.84 17.01 -17.10
N VAL A 50 -12.91 16.56 -18.36
CA VAL A 50 -14.19 16.35 -19.08
C VAL A 50 -14.69 14.91 -19.00
N ASP A 51 -13.78 13.96 -18.73
CA ASP A 51 -14.04 12.52 -18.85
C ASP A 51 -14.13 11.79 -17.50
N ALA A 52 -14.07 12.51 -16.39
CA ALA A 52 -14.20 11.99 -15.04
C ALA A 52 -14.81 13.06 -14.12
N ALA A 53 -15.59 12.63 -13.12
CA ALA A 53 -16.16 13.52 -12.11
C ALA A 53 -15.30 13.61 -10.83
N GLY A 54 -14.29 12.76 -10.73
CA GLY A 54 -13.38 12.74 -9.61
C GLY A 54 -12.32 11.67 -9.76
N ALA A 55 -11.60 11.44 -8.66
CA ALA A 55 -10.66 10.35 -8.55
C ALA A 55 -10.76 9.64 -7.21
N ALA A 56 -10.32 8.39 -7.19
CA ALA A 56 -10.29 7.54 -6.02
C ALA A 56 -8.88 6.99 -5.77
N LEU A 57 -8.46 6.98 -4.51
CA LEU A 57 -7.33 6.20 -4.03
C LEU A 57 -7.88 4.99 -3.29
N CYS A 58 -7.59 3.80 -3.82
CA CYS A 58 -8.02 2.53 -3.26
C CYS A 58 -6.80 1.82 -2.70
N PHE A 59 -6.72 1.72 -1.37
CA PHE A 59 -5.59 1.12 -0.69
C PHE A 59 -5.80 -0.39 -0.55
N GLY A 60 -4.91 -1.18 -1.14
CA GLY A 60 -4.74 -2.59 -0.81
C GLY A 60 -3.61 -2.79 0.20
N LYS A 61 -3.24 -4.05 0.45
CA LYS A 61 -2.23 -4.38 1.48
C LYS A 61 -0.83 -3.81 1.24
N LYS A 62 -0.45 -3.60 -0.03
CA LYS A 62 0.91 -3.20 -0.41
C LYS A 62 0.95 -1.99 -1.33
N GLN A 63 -0.13 -1.76 -2.07
CA GLN A 63 -0.21 -0.74 -3.09
C GLN A 63 -1.49 0.07 -2.95
N VAL A 64 -1.40 1.32 -3.36
CA VAL A 64 -2.55 2.19 -3.54
C VAL A 64 -2.76 2.39 -5.04
N GLU A 65 -3.97 2.09 -5.48
CA GLU A 65 -4.39 2.27 -6.86
C GLU A 65 -5.14 3.59 -7.00
N TYR A 66 -4.77 4.37 -8.03
CA TYR A 66 -5.37 5.67 -8.32
C TYR A 66 -6.29 5.54 -9.54
N PHE A 67 -7.58 5.80 -9.36
CA PHE A 67 -8.62 5.62 -10.38
C PHE A 67 -9.29 6.93 -10.76
N ALA A 68 -9.67 7.06 -12.03
CA ALA A 68 -10.69 8.02 -12.46
C ALA A 68 -12.08 7.43 -12.17
N ILE A 69 -13.00 8.26 -11.67
CA ILE A 69 -14.37 7.84 -11.32
C ILE A 69 -15.42 8.73 -11.98
N ASP A 70 -16.61 8.17 -12.23
CA ASP A 70 -17.78 8.90 -12.74
C ASP A 70 -18.51 9.66 -11.61
N SER A 71 -19.58 10.38 -11.96
CA SER A 71 -20.38 11.16 -11.01
C SER A 71 -21.12 10.32 -9.96
N ASN A 72 -21.26 9.01 -10.19
CA ASN A 72 -21.82 8.06 -9.24
C ASN A 72 -20.74 7.42 -8.35
N GLY A 73 -19.46 7.76 -8.59
CA GLY A 73 -18.30 7.18 -7.94
C GLY A 73 -17.97 5.77 -8.41
N LYS A 74 -18.34 5.42 -9.64
CA LYS A 74 -17.95 4.16 -10.30
C LYS A 74 -16.59 4.32 -10.97
N VAL A 75 -15.78 3.28 -10.92
CA VAL A 75 -14.47 3.26 -11.58
C VAL A 75 -14.64 3.32 -13.09
N LEU A 76 -13.97 4.28 -13.71
CA LEU A 76 -13.87 4.41 -15.16
C LEU A 76 -12.61 3.70 -15.68
N ARG A 77 -11.46 3.99 -15.07
CA ARG A 77 -10.15 3.42 -15.44
C ARG A 77 -9.11 3.61 -14.34
N LEU A 78 -8.12 2.73 -14.31
CA LEU A 78 -6.89 2.90 -13.54
C LEU A 78 -6.05 4.01 -14.18
N LEU A 79 -5.58 4.95 -13.36
CA LEU A 79 -4.67 6.01 -13.76
C LEU A 79 -3.22 5.62 -13.43
N ASP A 80 -2.98 5.11 -12.22
CA ASP A 80 -1.67 4.69 -11.77
C ASP A 80 -1.75 3.76 -10.55
N SER A 81 -0.65 3.09 -10.18
CA SER A 81 -0.53 2.30 -8.96
C SER A 81 0.84 2.52 -8.31
N PHE A 82 0.85 2.64 -6.98
CA PHE A 82 2.05 2.96 -6.23
C PHE A 82 2.22 2.05 -5.02
N ASP A 83 3.45 1.63 -4.74
CA ASP A 83 3.81 1.15 -3.42
C ASP A 83 3.64 2.28 -2.40
N TYR A 84 3.25 1.95 -1.18
CA TYR A 84 3.12 2.93 -0.10
C TYR A 84 3.55 2.37 1.25
N HIS A 85 3.89 3.26 2.18
CA HIS A 85 4.05 2.94 3.60
C HIS A 85 3.78 4.18 4.45
N LEU A 86 3.36 3.99 5.70
CA LEU A 86 3.35 5.08 6.68
C LEU A 86 4.77 5.33 7.18
N LYS A 87 5.17 6.60 7.14
CA LYS A 87 6.41 7.07 7.77
C LYS A 87 6.18 7.39 9.25
N ASN A 88 5.01 7.93 9.58
CA ASN A 88 4.46 8.13 10.91
C ASN A 88 2.95 8.41 10.80
N ASP A 89 2.27 8.66 11.92
CA ASP A 89 0.82 8.87 11.99
C ASP A 89 0.28 10.04 11.15
N GLN A 90 1.15 10.95 10.71
CA GLN A 90 0.77 12.14 9.94
C GLN A 90 1.34 12.15 8.52
N ILE A 91 2.24 11.23 8.19
CA ILE A 91 2.93 11.20 6.91
C ILE A 91 2.89 9.81 6.30
N ILE A 92 2.33 9.75 5.09
CA ILE A 92 2.38 8.59 4.21
C ILE A 92 3.34 8.85 3.06
N VAL A 93 4.11 7.84 2.69
CA VAL A 93 4.91 7.83 1.47
C VAL A 93 4.13 7.06 0.41
N ILE A 94 3.82 7.71 -0.72
CA ILE A 94 3.19 7.08 -1.89
C ILE A 94 4.17 7.21 -3.06
N GLY A 95 4.61 6.08 -3.60
CA GLY A 95 5.71 6.02 -4.55
C GLY A 95 7.00 6.57 -3.95
N LYS A 96 7.44 7.75 -4.43
CA LYS A 96 8.69 8.41 -3.99
C LYS A 96 8.44 9.75 -3.28
N LYS A 97 7.20 10.06 -2.92
CA LYS A 97 6.80 11.35 -2.37
C LYS A 97 6.09 11.18 -1.03
N GLU A 98 6.30 12.16 -0.16
CA GLU A 98 5.65 12.27 1.15
C GLU A 98 4.39 13.11 1.07
N TYR A 99 3.37 12.70 1.82
CA TYR A 99 2.04 13.28 1.82
C TYR A 99 1.48 13.33 3.23
N MET A 100 0.72 14.39 3.53
CA MET A 100 0.03 14.51 4.82
C MET A 100 -1.21 13.63 4.85
N ILE A 101 -1.39 12.90 5.95
CA ILE A 101 -2.55 12.06 6.21
C ILE A 101 -3.11 12.32 7.61
N THR A 102 -4.43 12.19 7.73
CA THR A 102 -5.18 12.13 9.00
C THR A 102 -6.16 10.96 8.93
N ASP A 103 -6.97 10.74 9.97
CA ASP A 103 -7.99 9.68 9.98
C ASP A 103 -9.05 9.82 8.86
N HIS A 104 -9.22 11.04 8.34
CA HIS A 104 -10.30 11.39 7.41
C HIS A 104 -9.83 12.06 6.11
N THR A 105 -8.63 12.63 6.08
CA THR A 105 -8.11 13.37 4.92
C THR A 105 -6.70 12.94 4.51
N LEU A 106 -6.46 12.91 3.20
CA LEU A 106 -5.17 12.59 2.57
C LEU A 106 -4.87 13.63 1.49
N MET A 107 -3.73 14.30 1.59
CA MET A 107 -3.26 15.20 0.53
C MET A 107 -2.49 14.39 -0.51
N PHE A 108 -2.97 14.30 -1.75
CA PHE A 108 -2.25 13.61 -2.83
C PHE A 108 -2.25 14.47 -4.10
N SER A 109 -1.07 14.73 -4.65
CA SER A 109 -0.89 15.55 -5.86
C SER A 109 -1.64 16.91 -5.81
N ASN A 110 -1.50 17.63 -4.69
CA ASN A 110 -2.17 18.90 -4.40
C ASN A 110 -3.70 18.83 -4.34
N LYS A 111 -4.27 17.64 -4.19
CA LYS A 111 -5.72 17.41 -4.03
C LYS A 111 -6.01 16.78 -2.68
N MET A 112 -7.06 17.26 -2.03
CA MET A 112 -7.55 16.67 -0.77
C MET A 112 -8.51 15.52 -1.10
N PHE A 113 -8.16 14.32 -0.64
CA PHE A 113 -9.01 13.14 -0.69
C PHE A 113 -9.64 12.92 0.68
N TYR A 114 -10.90 12.53 0.68
CA TYR A 114 -11.66 12.23 1.89
C TYR A 114 -11.93 10.74 1.98
N ARG A 115 -11.66 10.16 3.15
CA ARG A 115 -11.97 8.75 3.42
C ARG A 115 -13.47 8.51 3.32
N THR A 116 -13.85 7.36 2.80
CA THR A 116 -15.25 6.96 2.64
C THR A 116 -15.51 5.59 3.25
N ASP A 117 -16.78 5.30 3.53
CA ASP A 117 -17.24 3.96 3.94
C ASP A 117 -17.45 3.02 2.73
N LYS A 118 -17.23 3.50 1.51
CA LYS A 118 -17.37 2.69 0.29
C LYS A 118 -16.27 1.65 0.23
N ARG A 119 -16.62 0.49 -0.32
CA ARG A 119 -15.66 -0.55 -0.66
C ARG A 119 -15.36 -0.54 -2.15
N PHE A 120 -14.14 -0.92 -2.53
CA PHE A 120 -13.74 -0.91 -3.94
C PHE A 120 -14.64 -1.79 -4.83
N ASP A 121 -15.10 -2.93 -4.34
CA ASP A 121 -15.97 -3.84 -5.08
C ASP A 121 -17.38 -3.28 -5.35
N GLU A 122 -17.79 -2.25 -4.61
CA GLU A 122 -19.01 -1.49 -4.88
C GLU A 122 -18.81 -0.44 -5.98
N MET A 123 -17.56 -0.03 -6.25
CA MET A 123 -17.23 0.96 -7.27
C MET A 123 -17.07 0.35 -8.65
N VAL A 124 -16.76 -0.95 -8.73
CA VAL A 124 -16.61 -1.67 -10.00
C VAL A 124 -17.98 -2.24 -10.41
N LEU A 125 -18.36 -2.07 -11.67
CA LEU A 125 -19.56 -2.71 -12.23
C LEU A 125 -19.34 -4.22 -12.25
N ARG A 126 -20.13 -4.96 -11.47
CA ARG A 126 -20.22 -6.42 -11.59
C ARG A 126 -20.97 -6.74 -12.89
N LYS A 127 -20.31 -7.42 -13.81
CA LYS A 127 -20.93 -7.96 -15.04
C LYS A 127 -21.81 -9.16 -14.72
#